data_AF-A0A965B113-F1
#
_entry.id   AF-A0A965B113-F1
#
_cell.length_a   1.000
_cell.length_b   1.000
_cell.length_c   1.000
_cell.angle_alpha   90.00
_cell.angle_beta   90.00
_cell.angle_gamma   90.00
#
_symmetry.space_group_name_H-M   'P 1'
#
loop_
_entity.id
_entity.type
_entity.pdbx_description
1 polymer ?
#
loop_
_entity_poly.entity_id
_entity_poly.type
_entity_poly.pdbx_seq_one_letter_code
_entity_poly.pdbx_strand_id
1 'polypeptide(L)'
;LDDMAALGNLDPNHMPRATDYIAQMIDMISGLIDKGHAYAAEGHVLFSVSSYADYGRLSGRSVDDMIAGARVEIAPYKRDPMDFVLWKPSDADLPGWDSPWGRGRPGWHIECSAMSYDLLGPSFDIHGGGNDLMFPHHENEVAQSCCAHPDGDFARVWLHNEMLQVEGKKMSKSLGNFFTVRDLLDQGYAGEVIRFVFLSTHYGKPMDWTDAKAREAEKTLRKWRGLTDGATAGDVPADVIDTLADDLNTAGVITILHRLANAGDAAKLKAAASVLGLLSDDMGDWAAAVDLSAYADLLFAARQSAMETKDFAEVDRLKSLFQDAGLEVRMSKTGVELIPVGGFDMAKLDGVL
;
A
#
# COMPACT_ATOMS: atom_id res chain seq x y z
N LEU A 1 4.00 6.60 9.51
CA LEU A 1 5.32 5.98 9.21
C LEU A 1 5.37 4.59 9.80
N ASP A 2 5.04 4.44 11.08
CA ASP A 2 4.99 3.14 11.78
C ASP A 2 4.22 2.05 11.02
N ASP A 3 3.03 2.35 10.50
CA ASP A 3 2.24 1.40 9.70
C ASP A 3 2.98 0.94 8.43
N MET A 4 3.70 1.85 7.76
CA MET A 4 4.46 1.53 6.54
C MET A 4 5.74 0.75 6.88
N ALA A 5 6.40 1.10 7.98
CA ALA A 5 7.55 0.36 8.49
C ALA A 5 7.16 -1.08 8.87
N ALA A 6 5.97 -1.29 9.46
CA ALA A 6 5.46 -2.63 9.75
C ALA A 6 5.27 -3.49 8.48
N LEU A 7 5.03 -2.88 7.31
CA LEU A 7 4.96 -3.56 6.02
C LEU A 7 6.34 -3.76 5.35
N GLY A 8 7.44 -3.38 6.01
CA GLY A 8 8.79 -3.46 5.46
C GLY A 8 9.08 -2.42 4.37
N ASN A 9 8.35 -1.29 4.35
CA ASN A 9 8.65 -0.20 3.42
C ASN A 9 9.85 0.61 3.91
N LEU A 10 10.70 1.03 2.97
CA LEU A 10 11.79 1.96 3.24
C LEU A 10 11.24 3.38 3.48
N ASP A 11 11.94 4.14 4.31
CA ASP A 11 11.65 5.57 4.46
C ASP A 11 12.05 6.34 3.20
N PRO A 12 11.22 7.30 2.73
CA PRO A 12 11.60 8.18 1.65
C PRO A 12 12.80 9.06 2.05
N ASN A 13 13.72 9.28 1.11
CA ASN A 13 14.87 10.19 1.33
C ASN A 13 14.42 11.61 1.71
N HIS A 14 13.28 12.04 1.16
CA HIS A 14 12.63 13.32 1.46
C HIS A 14 11.13 13.11 1.69
N MET A 15 10.60 13.72 2.74
CA MET A 15 9.17 13.73 3.08
C MET A 15 8.67 15.17 3.24
N PRO A 16 8.60 15.95 2.13
CA PRO A 16 8.17 17.34 2.20
C PRO A 16 6.72 17.45 2.66
N ARG A 17 6.43 18.47 3.48
CA ARG A 17 5.06 18.79 3.90
C ARG A 17 4.60 20.02 3.14
N ALA A 18 3.39 20.00 2.60
CA ALA A 18 2.81 21.14 1.89
C ALA A 18 2.88 22.45 2.71
N THR A 19 2.72 22.36 4.03
CA THR A 19 2.82 23.51 4.95
C THR A 19 4.17 24.20 4.96
N ASP A 20 5.24 23.50 4.56
CA ASP A 20 6.61 24.02 4.56
C ASP A 20 6.99 24.63 3.19
N TYR A 21 6.12 24.48 2.18
CA TYR A 21 6.36 24.88 0.78
C TYR A 21 5.37 25.95 0.27
N ILE A 22 4.68 26.64 1.18
CA ILE A 22 3.68 27.65 0.82
C ILE A 22 4.28 28.78 -0.03
N ALA A 23 5.50 29.21 0.27
CA ALA A 23 6.18 30.26 -0.51
C ALA A 23 6.42 29.81 -1.96
N GLN A 24 6.93 28.60 -2.16
CA GLN A 24 7.17 28.01 -3.47
C GLN A 24 5.87 27.85 -4.27
N MET A 25 4.78 27.47 -3.61
CA MET A 25 3.45 27.42 -4.25
C MET A 25 3.00 28.81 -4.69
N ILE A 26 3.12 29.82 -3.83
CA ILE A 26 2.76 31.21 -4.18
C ILE A 26 3.61 31.72 -5.36
N ASP A 27 4.91 31.43 -5.36
CA ASP A 27 5.83 31.84 -6.42
C ASP A 27 5.47 31.18 -7.76
N MET A 28 5.22 29.86 -7.75
CA MET A 28 4.80 29.13 -8.96
C MET A 28 3.48 29.66 -9.51
N ILE A 29 2.49 29.90 -8.64
CA ILE A 29 1.19 30.46 -9.03
C ILE A 29 1.35 31.86 -9.62
N SER A 30 2.19 32.71 -9.02
CA SER A 30 2.46 34.06 -9.54
C SER A 30 3.07 33.98 -10.95
N GLY A 31 4.05 33.09 -11.14
CA GLY A 31 4.65 32.85 -12.46
C GLY A 31 3.65 32.32 -13.50
N LEU A 32 2.70 31.46 -13.10
CA LEU A 32 1.63 30.99 -13.97
C LEU A 32 0.68 32.12 -14.39
N ILE A 33 0.35 33.05 -13.47
CA ILE A 33 -0.46 34.24 -13.80
C ILE A 33 0.28 35.13 -14.79
N ASP A 34 1.54 35.43 -14.53
CA ASP A 34 2.35 36.31 -15.39
C ASP A 34 2.50 35.77 -16.81
N LYS A 35 2.51 34.45 -16.96
CA LYS A 35 2.56 33.75 -18.25
C LYS A 35 1.20 33.56 -18.93
N GLY A 36 0.11 33.96 -18.28
CA GLY A 36 -1.24 33.84 -18.82
C GLY A 36 -1.87 32.44 -18.70
N HIS A 37 -1.29 31.57 -17.87
CA HIS A 37 -1.81 30.22 -17.59
C HIS A 37 -2.71 30.16 -16.36
N ALA A 38 -2.77 31.22 -15.57
CA ALA A 38 -3.65 31.33 -14.41
C ALA A 38 -4.30 32.70 -14.29
N TYR A 39 -5.37 32.79 -13.52
CA TYR A 39 -6.05 34.05 -13.24
C TYR A 39 -6.66 34.08 -11.83
N ALA A 40 -6.71 35.27 -11.25
CA ALA A 40 -7.40 35.51 -9.99
C ALA A 40 -8.89 35.84 -10.24
N ALA A 41 -9.78 35.28 -9.42
CA ALA A 41 -11.22 35.57 -9.45
C ALA A 41 -11.81 35.35 -8.05
N GLU A 42 -12.51 36.34 -7.51
CA GLU A 42 -13.21 36.24 -6.21
C GLU A 42 -12.32 35.66 -5.07
N GLY A 43 -11.07 36.13 -4.98
CA GLY A 43 -10.07 35.66 -4.00
C GLY A 43 -9.46 34.28 -4.29
N HIS A 44 -9.95 33.57 -5.30
CA HIS A 44 -9.34 32.34 -5.79
C HIS A 44 -8.26 32.67 -6.82
N VAL A 45 -7.35 31.73 -7.03
CA VAL A 45 -6.54 31.65 -8.25
C VAL A 45 -6.83 30.33 -8.92
N LEU A 46 -7.06 30.38 -10.23
CA LEU A 46 -7.39 29.23 -11.06
C LEU A 46 -6.38 29.06 -12.18
N PHE A 47 -6.06 27.82 -12.50
CA PHE A 47 -5.38 27.47 -13.73
C PHE A 47 -6.39 27.49 -14.88
N SER A 48 -6.00 28.11 -16.01
CA SER A 48 -6.80 28.14 -17.22
C SER A 48 -6.46 26.92 -18.08
N VAL A 49 -7.31 25.90 -18.07
CA VAL A 49 -7.04 24.64 -18.80
C VAL A 49 -6.87 24.87 -20.29
N SER A 50 -7.68 25.75 -20.88
CA SER A 50 -7.60 26.12 -22.30
C SER A 50 -6.30 26.82 -22.70
N SER A 51 -5.48 27.28 -21.75
CA SER A 51 -4.16 27.86 -22.02
C SER A 51 -3.07 26.82 -22.28
N TYR A 52 -3.33 25.54 -22.00
CA TYR A 52 -2.37 24.45 -22.18
C TYR A 52 -2.85 23.45 -23.23
N ALA A 53 -2.20 23.46 -24.40
CA ALA A 53 -2.64 22.68 -25.56
C ALA A 53 -2.53 21.16 -25.36
N ASP A 54 -1.61 20.71 -24.50
CA ASP A 54 -1.31 19.31 -24.25
C ASP A 54 -2.14 18.70 -23.10
N TYR A 55 -3.12 19.44 -22.56
CA TYR A 55 -3.95 18.98 -21.46
C TYR A 55 -4.78 17.73 -21.84
N GLY A 56 -4.70 16.67 -21.04
CA GLY A 56 -5.39 15.40 -21.28
C GLY A 56 -4.50 14.33 -21.93
N ARG A 57 -3.27 14.68 -22.31
CA ARG A 57 -2.33 13.77 -22.96
C ARG A 57 -1.90 12.60 -22.07
N LEU A 58 -1.77 12.80 -20.76
CA LEU A 58 -1.38 11.73 -19.84
C LEU A 58 -2.52 10.71 -19.67
N SER A 59 -3.73 11.20 -19.41
CA SER A 59 -4.92 10.38 -19.19
C SER A 59 -5.55 9.83 -20.48
N GLY A 60 -5.13 10.33 -21.64
CA GLY A 60 -5.69 9.98 -22.95
C GLY A 60 -7.13 10.46 -23.16
N ARG A 61 -7.59 11.42 -22.35
CA ARG A 61 -8.97 11.94 -22.40
C ARG A 61 -9.00 13.27 -23.16
N SER A 62 -9.97 13.42 -24.06
CA SER A 62 -10.22 14.73 -24.68
C SER A 62 -10.95 15.66 -23.71
N VAL A 63 -10.70 16.97 -23.79
CA VAL A 63 -11.40 17.98 -22.98
C VAL A 63 -12.91 17.95 -23.23
N ASP A 64 -13.33 17.69 -24.48
CA ASP A 64 -14.74 17.58 -24.85
C ASP A 64 -15.45 16.41 -24.16
N ASP A 65 -14.80 15.24 -24.07
CA ASP A 65 -15.34 14.07 -23.36
C ASP A 65 -15.46 14.33 -21.85
N MET A 66 -14.53 15.11 -21.28
CA MET A 66 -14.58 15.50 -19.87
C MET A 66 -15.75 16.44 -19.58
N ILE A 67 -15.98 17.44 -20.45
CA ILE A 67 -17.09 18.40 -20.31
C ILE A 67 -18.44 17.69 -20.45
N ALA A 68 -18.57 16.75 -21.38
CA ALA A 68 -19.81 15.98 -21.55
C ALA A 68 -20.16 15.10 -20.33
N GLY A 69 -19.16 14.64 -19.57
CA GLY A 69 -19.33 13.88 -18.32
C GLY A 69 -19.57 14.76 -17.09
N ALA A 70 -19.09 16.00 -17.10
CA ALA A 70 -19.23 16.96 -16.01
C ALA A 70 -20.64 17.57 -15.97
N ARG A 71 -21.62 16.82 -15.45
CA ARG A 71 -22.95 17.34 -15.09
C ARG A 71 -22.91 18.23 -13.85
N VAL A 72 -22.07 19.26 -13.83
CA VAL A 72 -21.89 20.15 -12.68
C VAL A 72 -22.08 21.60 -13.10
N GLU A 73 -22.83 22.33 -12.27
CA GLU A 73 -22.99 23.78 -12.40
C GLU A 73 -21.62 24.46 -12.25
N ILE A 74 -21.23 25.28 -13.24
CA ILE A 74 -19.94 25.96 -13.25
C ILE A 74 -19.93 26.91 -12.05
N ALA A 75 -18.95 26.76 -11.17
CA ALA A 75 -18.79 27.71 -10.08
C ALA A 75 -18.56 29.12 -10.66
N PRO A 76 -19.24 30.16 -10.15
CA PRO A 76 -19.33 31.47 -10.81
C PRO A 76 -17.98 32.17 -11.05
N TYR A 77 -16.97 31.82 -10.26
CA TYR A 77 -15.61 32.35 -10.37
C TYR A 77 -14.76 31.67 -11.46
N LYS A 78 -15.26 30.62 -12.13
CA LYS A 78 -14.56 29.95 -13.23
C LYS A 78 -14.94 30.53 -14.58
N ARG A 79 -13.95 30.81 -15.43
CA ARG A 79 -14.14 31.14 -16.86
C ARG A 79 -14.51 29.92 -17.68
N ASP A 80 -13.94 28.76 -17.33
CA ASP A 80 -14.20 27.46 -17.95
C ASP A 80 -14.52 26.40 -16.89
N PRO A 81 -15.48 25.48 -17.12
CA PRO A 81 -15.79 24.38 -16.19
C PRO A 81 -14.56 23.58 -15.72
N MET A 82 -13.60 23.37 -16.63
CA MET A 82 -12.41 22.55 -16.42
C MET A 82 -11.31 23.26 -15.62
N ASP A 83 -11.34 24.59 -15.54
CA ASP A 83 -10.37 25.36 -14.76
C ASP A 83 -10.36 24.88 -13.31
N PHE A 84 -9.17 24.65 -12.77
CA PHE A 84 -9.01 24.10 -11.41
C PHE A 84 -8.30 25.09 -10.50
N VAL A 85 -8.56 24.95 -9.20
CA VAL A 85 -8.05 25.88 -8.20
C VAL A 85 -6.58 25.63 -7.94
N LEU A 86 -5.79 26.70 -8.02
CA LEU A 86 -4.40 26.78 -7.54
C LEU A 86 -4.34 27.35 -6.12
N TRP A 87 -5.19 28.33 -5.81
CA TRP A 87 -5.29 28.95 -4.49
C TRP A 87 -6.75 29.22 -4.14
N LYS A 88 -7.16 28.87 -2.91
CA LYS A 88 -8.54 29.07 -2.41
C LYS A 88 -8.55 30.01 -1.20
N PRO A 89 -9.50 30.96 -1.10
CA PRO A 89 -9.73 31.73 0.12
C PRO A 89 -9.91 30.84 1.35
N SER A 90 -9.43 31.34 2.49
CA SER A 90 -9.59 30.68 3.78
C SER A 90 -10.04 31.67 4.84
N ASP A 91 -11.18 31.38 5.45
CA ASP A 91 -11.72 32.15 6.56
C ASP A 91 -10.89 31.93 7.83
N ALA A 92 -11.15 32.76 8.85
CA ALA A 92 -10.34 32.82 10.08
C ALA A 92 -10.41 31.55 10.95
N ASP A 93 -11.43 30.72 10.74
CA ASP A 93 -11.65 29.44 11.42
C ASP A 93 -10.92 28.26 10.75
N LEU A 94 -10.40 28.46 9.53
CA LEU A 94 -9.69 27.45 8.77
C LEU A 94 -8.18 27.79 8.62
N PRO A 95 -7.30 26.78 8.51
CA PRO A 95 -5.88 27.02 8.22
C PRO A 95 -5.71 27.82 6.93
N GLY A 96 -4.88 28.86 7.00
CA GLY A 96 -4.60 29.74 5.87
C GLY A 96 -3.33 30.56 6.05
N TRP A 97 -2.78 31.00 4.92
CA TRP A 97 -1.55 31.77 4.79
C TRP A 97 -1.83 33.03 3.98
N ASP A 98 -1.02 34.06 4.22
CA ASP A 98 -1.12 35.30 3.46
C ASP A 98 -0.50 35.10 2.07
N SER A 99 -1.13 35.71 1.06
CA SER A 99 -0.69 35.65 -0.34
C SER A 99 -1.03 36.96 -1.06
N PRO A 100 -0.49 37.20 -2.26
CA PRO A 100 -0.88 38.34 -3.09
C PRO A 100 -2.38 38.42 -3.42
N TRP A 101 -3.11 37.31 -3.28
CA TRP A 101 -4.54 37.20 -3.58
C TRP A 101 -5.41 37.18 -2.31
N GLY A 102 -4.82 37.51 -1.16
CA GLY A 102 -5.47 37.47 0.15
C GLY A 102 -5.20 36.16 0.90
N ARG A 103 -5.75 36.06 2.11
CA ARG A 103 -5.58 34.90 2.96
C ARG A 103 -6.25 33.68 2.35
N GLY A 104 -5.50 32.58 2.22
CA GLY A 104 -6.00 31.37 1.61
C GLY A 104 -5.13 30.16 1.85
N ARG A 105 -5.34 29.13 1.04
CA ARG A 105 -4.62 27.86 1.11
C ARG A 105 -4.46 27.27 -0.29
N PRO A 106 -3.43 26.46 -0.54
CA PRO A 106 -3.20 25.86 -1.84
C PRO A 106 -4.36 24.96 -2.27
N GLY A 107 -4.55 24.85 -3.58
CA GLY A 107 -5.34 23.79 -4.18
C GLY A 107 -4.57 22.46 -4.16
N TRP A 108 -5.28 21.34 -4.12
CA TRP A 108 -4.66 20.02 -3.96
C TRP A 108 -3.51 19.73 -4.93
N HIS A 109 -3.60 20.18 -6.18
CA HIS A 109 -2.65 19.85 -7.23
C HIS A 109 -1.34 20.66 -7.17
N ILE A 110 -1.38 21.93 -6.73
CA ILE A 110 -0.19 22.82 -6.77
C ILE A 110 0.88 22.40 -5.78
N GLU A 111 0.48 21.68 -4.73
CA GLU A 111 1.38 21.17 -3.70
C GLU A 111 2.44 20.25 -4.33
N CYS A 112 2.00 19.24 -5.09
CA CYS A 112 2.89 18.27 -5.73
C CYS A 112 3.81 18.91 -6.77
N SER A 113 3.28 19.80 -7.62
CA SER A 113 4.06 20.51 -8.64
C SER A 113 5.17 21.36 -8.03
N ALA A 114 4.85 22.17 -7.01
CA ALA A 114 5.83 23.05 -6.38
C ALA A 114 6.89 22.27 -5.57
N MET A 115 6.47 21.27 -4.80
CA MET A 115 7.40 20.46 -3.98
C MET A 115 8.33 19.60 -4.84
N SER A 116 7.81 18.98 -5.90
CA SER A 116 8.64 18.17 -6.81
C SER A 116 9.61 19.02 -7.61
N TYR A 117 9.21 20.21 -8.06
CA TYR A 117 10.13 21.14 -8.73
C TYR A 117 11.29 21.59 -7.83
N ASP A 118 11.00 21.95 -6.57
CA ASP A 118 12.04 22.39 -5.63
C ASP A 118 13.06 21.29 -5.32
N LEU A 119 12.61 20.03 -5.21
CA LEU A 119 13.46 18.89 -4.86
C LEU A 119 14.16 18.24 -6.06
N LEU A 120 13.49 18.13 -7.20
CA LEU A 120 13.90 17.32 -8.34
C LEU A 120 14.18 18.14 -9.61
N GLY A 121 13.83 19.43 -9.61
CA GLY A 121 13.98 20.32 -10.75
C GLY A 121 12.84 20.22 -11.77
N PRO A 122 12.98 20.88 -12.93
CA PRO A 122 11.93 20.98 -13.96
C PRO A 122 11.64 19.67 -14.70
N SER A 123 12.54 18.68 -14.61
CA SER A 123 12.39 17.36 -15.22
C SER A 123 13.06 16.30 -14.35
N PHE A 124 12.36 15.19 -14.09
CA PHE A 124 12.86 14.03 -13.36
C PHE A 124 12.36 12.71 -13.97
N ASP A 125 12.87 11.57 -13.48
CA ASP A 125 12.74 10.29 -14.19
C ASP A 125 11.36 9.64 -14.04
N ILE A 126 10.88 9.44 -12.81
CA ILE A 126 9.70 8.63 -12.51
C ILE A 126 8.75 9.40 -11.59
N HIS A 127 7.47 9.44 -11.95
CA HIS A 127 6.37 9.89 -11.08
C HIS A 127 5.35 8.75 -10.89
N GLY A 128 4.95 8.49 -9.65
CA GLY A 128 4.09 7.36 -9.30
C GLY A 128 2.84 7.76 -8.53
N GLY A 129 1.80 6.92 -8.57
CA GLY A 129 0.58 7.12 -7.78
C GLY A 129 -0.47 6.04 -8.03
N GLY A 130 -1.63 6.14 -7.37
CA GLY A 130 -2.78 5.29 -7.68
C GLY A 130 -3.38 5.64 -9.05
N ASN A 131 -4.01 4.67 -9.72
CA ASN A 131 -4.68 4.89 -11.02
C ASN A 131 -5.75 6.00 -10.96
N ASP A 132 -6.36 6.21 -9.80
CA ASP A 132 -7.30 7.31 -9.55
C ASP A 132 -6.64 8.71 -9.55
N LEU A 133 -5.33 8.78 -9.34
CA LEU A 133 -4.57 10.04 -9.42
C LEU A 133 -4.21 10.43 -10.85
N MET A 134 -4.24 9.50 -11.81
CA MET A 134 -3.95 9.82 -13.22
C MET A 134 -4.81 11.00 -13.72
N PHE A 135 -6.09 11.01 -13.36
CA PHE A 135 -6.98 12.14 -13.64
C PHE A 135 -7.94 12.43 -12.47
N PRO A 136 -8.06 13.71 -12.03
CA PRO A 136 -7.44 14.89 -12.63
C PRO A 136 -6.05 15.22 -12.04
N HIS A 137 -5.57 14.50 -11.03
CA HIS A 137 -4.46 14.98 -10.19
C HIS A 137 -3.15 15.13 -10.97
N HIS A 138 -2.61 14.05 -11.53
CA HIS A 138 -1.35 14.08 -12.27
C HIS A 138 -1.45 14.87 -13.58
N GLU A 139 -2.60 14.85 -14.26
CA GLU A 139 -2.83 15.69 -15.43
C GLU A 139 -2.69 17.19 -15.09
N ASN A 140 -3.23 17.60 -13.93
CA ASN A 140 -3.11 18.97 -13.44
C ASN A 140 -1.68 19.32 -13.03
N GLU A 141 -0.93 18.37 -12.46
CA GLU A 141 0.50 18.56 -12.12
C GLU A 141 1.35 18.80 -13.37
N VAL A 142 1.14 18.00 -14.42
CA VAL A 142 1.80 18.21 -15.72
C VAL A 142 1.48 19.59 -16.26
N ALA A 143 0.19 19.95 -16.29
CA ALA A 143 -0.23 21.24 -16.81
C ALA A 143 0.41 22.42 -16.05
N GLN A 144 0.43 22.37 -14.72
CA GLN A 144 1.07 23.39 -13.88
C GLN A 144 2.56 23.46 -14.11
N SER A 145 3.26 22.33 -14.00
CA SER A 145 4.72 22.26 -14.08
C SER A 145 5.24 22.64 -15.45
N CYS A 146 4.67 22.12 -16.53
CA CYS A 146 5.10 22.44 -17.89
C CYS A 146 4.80 23.91 -18.27
N CYS A 147 3.70 24.48 -17.77
CA CYS A 147 3.41 25.91 -17.98
C CYS A 147 4.30 26.81 -17.11
N ALA A 148 4.60 26.40 -15.88
CA ALA A 148 5.50 27.12 -14.99
C ALA A 148 6.97 27.03 -15.45
N HIS A 149 7.36 25.93 -16.09
CA HIS A 149 8.73 25.62 -16.52
C HIS A 149 8.72 25.01 -17.93
N PRO A 150 8.59 25.83 -18.99
CA PRO A 150 8.41 25.36 -20.37
C PRO A 150 9.62 24.61 -20.96
N ASP A 151 10.79 24.72 -20.33
CA ASP A 151 12.00 23.98 -20.71
C ASP A 151 12.06 22.58 -20.06
N GLY A 152 11.06 22.23 -19.24
CA GLY A 152 10.96 20.96 -18.52
C GLY A 152 9.77 20.10 -18.95
N ASP A 153 9.89 18.80 -18.72
CA ASP A 153 8.89 17.78 -19.09
C ASP A 153 8.16 17.21 -17.85
N PHE A 154 8.48 17.71 -16.65
CA PHE A 154 8.07 17.15 -15.36
C PHE A 154 8.58 15.74 -15.12
N ALA A 155 7.92 14.69 -15.66
CA ALA A 155 8.27 13.30 -15.43
C ALA A 155 8.38 12.51 -16.75
N ARG A 156 9.45 11.71 -16.89
CA ARG A 156 9.71 10.91 -18.10
C ARG A 156 8.90 9.61 -18.15
N VAL A 157 8.63 9.02 -16.99
CA VAL A 157 7.89 7.77 -16.83
C VAL A 157 6.81 7.95 -15.76
N TRP A 158 5.62 7.44 -16.06
CA TRP A 158 4.48 7.44 -15.14
C TRP A 158 4.17 6.00 -14.73
N LEU A 159 4.12 5.74 -13.42
CA LEU A 159 3.73 4.43 -12.88
C LEU A 159 2.47 4.55 -12.04
N HIS A 160 1.40 3.89 -12.48
CA HIS A 160 0.12 3.89 -11.78
C HIS A 160 -0.24 2.49 -11.29
N ASN A 161 -0.43 2.31 -9.99
CA ASN A 161 -0.95 1.05 -9.45
C ASN A 161 -2.47 0.98 -9.55
N GLU A 162 -2.99 -0.21 -9.78
CA GLU A 162 -4.43 -0.45 -9.85
C GLU A 162 -5.11 -0.42 -8.47
N MET A 163 -6.44 -0.38 -8.52
CA MET A 163 -7.27 -0.25 -7.33
C MET A 163 -7.30 -1.53 -6.48
N LEU A 164 -7.42 -1.33 -5.16
CA LEU A 164 -7.61 -2.40 -4.18
C LEU A 164 -9.10 -2.73 -4.00
N GLN A 165 -9.40 -4.02 -3.91
CA GLN A 165 -10.70 -4.58 -3.55
C GLN A 165 -10.59 -5.32 -2.21
N VAL A 166 -11.72 -5.47 -1.53
CA VAL A 166 -11.86 -6.22 -0.29
C VAL A 166 -13.05 -7.16 -0.45
N GLU A 167 -12.79 -8.46 -0.36
CA GLU A 167 -13.81 -9.51 -0.53
C GLU A 167 -14.60 -9.32 -1.85
N GLY A 168 -13.88 -9.05 -2.94
CA GLY A 168 -14.43 -8.85 -4.28
C GLY A 168 -15.22 -7.56 -4.48
N LYS A 169 -15.20 -6.63 -3.50
CA LYS A 169 -15.90 -5.35 -3.56
C LYS A 169 -14.93 -4.19 -3.52
N LYS A 170 -15.29 -3.08 -4.18
CA LYS A 170 -14.57 -1.82 -4.01
C LYS A 170 -14.55 -1.43 -2.52
N MET A 171 -13.39 -1.02 -2.04
CA MET A 171 -13.26 -0.51 -0.68
C MET A 171 -14.02 0.82 -0.53
N SER A 172 -14.94 0.91 0.43
CA SER A 172 -15.57 2.18 0.80
C SER A 172 -15.99 2.21 2.27
N LYS A 173 -15.91 3.38 2.89
CA LYS A 173 -16.42 3.59 4.26
C LYS A 173 -17.92 3.28 4.36
N SER A 174 -18.69 3.56 3.31
CA SER A 174 -20.14 3.33 3.29
C SER A 174 -20.54 1.85 3.25
N LEU A 175 -19.69 0.98 2.69
CA LEU A 175 -19.91 -0.47 2.67
C LEU A 175 -19.37 -1.16 3.93
N GLY A 176 -18.72 -0.43 4.82
CA GLY A 176 -18.10 -0.98 6.04
C GLY A 176 -16.93 -1.93 5.77
N ASN A 177 -16.42 -1.98 4.53
CA ASN A 177 -15.32 -2.85 4.11
C ASN A 177 -14.01 -2.07 3.91
N PHE A 178 -13.89 -0.90 4.54
CA PHE A 178 -12.68 -0.09 4.55
C PHE A 178 -11.81 -0.52 5.73
N PHE A 179 -10.59 -0.98 5.43
CA PHE A 179 -9.59 -1.33 6.42
C PHE A 179 -8.33 -0.50 6.15
N THR A 180 -7.80 0.12 7.19
CA THR A 180 -6.44 0.66 7.19
C THR A 180 -5.42 -0.45 7.42
N VAL A 181 -4.14 -0.17 7.17
CA VAL A 181 -3.06 -1.08 7.55
C VAL A 181 -3.09 -1.34 9.06
N ARG A 182 -3.31 -0.30 9.87
CA ARG A 182 -3.45 -0.44 11.32
C ARG A 182 -4.58 -1.40 11.70
N ASP A 183 -5.75 -1.29 11.05
CA ASP A 183 -6.88 -2.20 11.33
C ASP A 183 -6.52 -3.66 11.04
N LEU A 184 -5.73 -3.94 10.01
CA LEU A 184 -5.28 -5.30 9.70
C LEU A 184 -4.22 -5.80 10.70
N LEU A 185 -3.28 -4.94 11.09
CA LEU A 185 -2.29 -5.26 12.12
C LEU A 185 -2.97 -5.57 13.47
N ASP A 186 -3.95 -4.75 13.86
CA ASP A 186 -4.71 -4.91 15.11
C ASP A 186 -5.61 -6.16 15.09
N GLN A 187 -6.01 -6.63 13.90
CA GLN A 187 -6.69 -7.92 13.70
C GLN A 187 -5.74 -9.13 13.79
N GLY A 188 -4.43 -8.92 13.91
CA GLY A 188 -3.42 -9.97 14.06
C GLY A 188 -2.79 -10.43 12.75
N TYR A 189 -3.00 -9.73 11.64
CA TYR A 189 -2.25 -9.98 10.41
C TYR A 189 -0.84 -9.40 10.54
N ALA A 190 0.19 -10.22 10.40
CA ALA A 190 1.57 -9.72 10.39
C ALA A 190 1.81 -8.83 9.15
N GLY A 191 2.60 -7.76 9.31
CA GLY A 191 2.88 -6.85 8.20
C GLY A 191 3.58 -7.52 7.00
N GLU A 192 4.40 -8.53 7.25
CA GLU A 192 4.98 -9.37 6.18
C GLU A 192 3.93 -10.14 5.38
N VAL A 193 2.88 -10.63 6.05
CA VAL A 193 1.75 -11.32 5.40
C VAL A 193 0.99 -10.34 4.52
N ILE A 194 0.71 -9.14 5.03
CA ILE A 194 0.04 -8.08 4.27
C ILE A 194 0.85 -7.76 3.01
N ARG A 195 2.16 -7.54 3.17
CA ARG A 195 3.11 -7.28 2.09
C ARG A 195 3.10 -8.40 1.04
N PHE A 196 3.18 -9.66 1.47
CA PHE A 196 3.17 -10.81 0.58
C PHE A 196 1.91 -10.85 -0.29
N VAL A 197 0.73 -10.61 0.30
CA VAL A 197 -0.54 -10.60 -0.43
C VAL A 197 -0.54 -9.52 -1.52
N PHE A 198 -0.06 -8.31 -1.21
CA PHE A 198 0.04 -7.23 -2.19
C PHE A 198 1.00 -7.56 -3.33
N LEU A 199 2.17 -8.12 -3.02
CA LEU A 199 3.18 -8.50 -4.01
C LEU A 199 2.77 -9.71 -4.86
N SER A 200 1.78 -10.50 -4.41
CA SER A 200 1.24 -11.67 -5.12
C SER A 200 0.41 -11.31 -6.35
N THR A 201 0.11 -10.03 -6.57
CA THR A 201 -0.58 -9.51 -7.75
C THR A 201 0.30 -8.44 -8.39
N HIS A 202 0.42 -8.45 -9.72
CA HIS A 202 1.13 -7.39 -10.44
C HIS A 202 0.51 -6.01 -10.13
N TYR A 203 1.33 -4.98 -9.89
CA TYR A 203 0.85 -3.66 -9.44
C TYR A 203 -0.17 -3.02 -10.39
N GLY A 204 -0.01 -3.25 -11.70
CA GLY A 204 -0.95 -2.83 -12.75
C GLY A 204 -2.22 -3.69 -12.88
N LYS A 205 -2.58 -4.50 -11.88
CA LYS A 205 -3.81 -5.31 -11.85
C LYS A 205 -4.60 -5.05 -10.57
N PRO A 206 -5.95 -5.04 -10.61
CA PRO A 206 -6.75 -4.93 -9.40
C PRO A 206 -6.40 -6.04 -8.42
N MET A 207 -6.07 -5.67 -7.19
CA MET A 207 -5.67 -6.60 -6.14
C MET A 207 -6.82 -6.72 -5.14
N ASP A 208 -7.29 -7.94 -4.92
CA ASP A 208 -8.36 -8.25 -3.97
C ASP A 208 -7.80 -8.80 -2.67
N TRP A 209 -7.97 -8.06 -1.58
CA TRP A 209 -7.64 -8.50 -0.22
C TRP A 209 -8.76 -9.40 0.31
N THR A 210 -8.41 -10.63 0.70
CA THR A 210 -9.33 -11.57 1.35
C THR A 210 -8.65 -12.26 2.52
N ASP A 211 -9.43 -12.62 3.55
CA ASP A 211 -8.92 -13.40 4.69
C ASP A 211 -8.29 -14.72 4.22
N ALA A 212 -8.89 -15.37 3.20
CA ALA A 212 -8.35 -16.60 2.63
C ALA A 212 -6.95 -16.42 2.02
N LYS A 213 -6.70 -15.32 1.29
CA LYS A 213 -5.37 -15.02 0.74
C LYS A 213 -4.36 -14.73 1.83
N ALA A 214 -4.76 -13.98 2.87
CA ALA A 214 -3.89 -13.67 3.98
C ALA A 214 -3.47 -14.94 4.75
N ARG A 215 -4.40 -15.87 5.01
CA ARG A 215 -4.09 -17.16 5.66
C ARG A 215 -3.16 -18.03 4.82
N GLU A 216 -3.34 -18.10 3.51
CA GLU A 216 -2.46 -18.88 2.64
C GLU A 216 -1.06 -18.27 2.52
N ALA A 217 -0.98 -16.92 2.47
CA ALA A 217 0.27 -16.19 2.53
C ALA A 217 1.02 -16.45 3.85
N GLU A 218 0.32 -16.38 4.98
CA GLU A 218 0.89 -16.68 6.30
C GLU A 218 1.46 -18.10 6.37
N LYS A 219 0.68 -19.10 5.96
CA LYS A 219 1.12 -20.50 5.92
C LYS A 219 2.36 -20.69 5.03
N THR A 220 2.37 -20.04 3.87
CA THR A 220 3.51 -20.07 2.94
C THR A 220 4.75 -19.47 3.59
N LEU A 221 4.63 -18.29 4.19
CA LEU A 221 5.73 -17.61 4.86
C LEU A 221 6.25 -18.39 6.07
N ARG A 222 5.39 -18.99 6.90
CA ARG A 222 5.82 -19.86 8.02
C ARG A 222 6.66 -21.03 7.51
N LYS A 223 6.23 -21.70 6.44
CA LYS A 223 6.99 -22.78 5.80
C LYS A 223 8.35 -22.27 5.32
N TRP A 224 8.38 -21.14 4.62
CA TRP A 224 9.63 -20.59 4.08
C TRP A 224 10.59 -20.15 5.19
N ARG A 225 10.09 -19.49 6.24
CA ARG A 225 10.89 -19.11 7.41
C ARG A 225 11.52 -20.33 8.08
N GLY A 226 10.77 -21.42 8.25
CA GLY A 226 11.31 -22.69 8.76
C GLY A 226 12.36 -23.32 7.84
N LEU A 227 12.22 -23.21 6.51
CA LEU A 227 13.24 -23.68 5.56
C LEU A 227 14.51 -22.82 5.56
N THR A 228 14.38 -21.53 5.85
CA THR A 228 15.50 -20.57 5.84
C THR A 228 16.08 -20.31 7.23
N ASP A 229 15.58 -20.97 8.27
CA ASP A 229 16.06 -20.79 9.64
C ASP A 229 17.54 -21.18 9.76
N GLY A 230 18.34 -20.29 10.36
CA GLY A 230 19.80 -20.40 10.43
C GLY A 230 20.55 -20.36 9.08
N ALA A 231 19.87 -20.22 7.95
CA ALA A 231 20.50 -20.16 6.64
C ALA A 231 21.11 -18.77 6.38
N THR A 232 22.34 -18.75 5.84
CA THR A 232 22.93 -17.53 5.27
C THR A 232 22.39 -17.32 3.85
N ALA A 233 22.00 -16.09 3.52
CA ALA A 233 21.55 -15.74 2.18
C ALA A 233 22.69 -15.97 1.16
N GLY A 234 22.38 -16.62 0.05
CA GLY A 234 23.29 -16.81 -1.07
C GLY A 234 23.18 -15.69 -2.11
N ASP A 235 23.56 -15.99 -3.35
CA ASP A 235 23.40 -15.07 -4.47
C ASP A 235 21.93 -15.00 -4.93
N VAL A 236 21.48 -13.80 -5.29
CA VAL A 236 20.16 -13.60 -5.93
C VAL A 236 20.18 -14.28 -7.31
N PRO A 237 19.25 -15.21 -7.59
CA PRO A 237 19.14 -15.83 -8.91
C PRO A 237 18.90 -14.80 -10.01
N ALA A 238 19.56 -14.96 -11.17
CA ALA A 238 19.40 -14.02 -12.28
C ALA A 238 17.94 -13.91 -12.78
N ASP A 239 17.20 -15.03 -12.77
CA ASP A 239 15.78 -15.04 -13.16
C ASP A 239 14.89 -14.20 -12.25
N VAL A 240 15.29 -13.92 -11.00
CA VAL A 240 14.59 -12.98 -10.12
C VAL A 240 14.72 -11.55 -10.63
N ILE A 241 15.94 -11.14 -11.01
CA ILE A 241 16.19 -9.79 -11.53
C ILE A 241 15.56 -9.62 -12.91
N ASP A 242 15.71 -10.61 -13.80
CA ASP A 242 15.10 -10.58 -15.14
C ASP A 242 13.56 -10.47 -15.03
N THR A 243 12.95 -11.18 -14.08
CA THR A 243 11.50 -11.10 -13.85
C THR A 243 11.09 -9.74 -13.29
N LEU A 244 11.85 -9.14 -12.37
CA LEU A 244 11.55 -7.78 -11.87
C LEU A 244 11.77 -6.70 -12.93
N ALA A 245 12.73 -6.89 -13.82
CA ALA A 245 13.00 -5.96 -14.92
C ALA A 245 11.85 -5.93 -15.94
N ASP A 246 11.04 -7.00 -16.02
CA ASP A 246 9.78 -7.03 -16.75
C ASP A 246 8.68 -6.37 -15.91
N ASP A 247 8.66 -5.03 -15.94
CA ASP A 247 7.64 -4.17 -15.32
C ASP A 247 7.33 -4.50 -13.84
N LEU A 248 8.38 -4.69 -13.02
CA LEU A 248 8.24 -4.98 -11.58
C LEU A 248 7.32 -6.18 -11.30
N ASN A 249 7.47 -7.27 -12.06
CA ASN A 249 6.63 -8.47 -11.94
C ASN A 249 6.90 -9.28 -10.65
N THR A 250 6.46 -8.76 -9.51
CA THR A 250 6.62 -9.37 -8.18
C THR A 250 5.87 -10.70 -8.05
N ALA A 251 4.73 -10.85 -8.72
CA ALA A 251 3.98 -12.11 -8.75
C ALA A 251 4.78 -13.23 -9.45
N GLY A 252 5.51 -12.89 -10.51
CA GLY A 252 6.46 -13.79 -11.16
C GLY A 252 7.61 -14.19 -10.24
N VAL A 253 8.16 -13.24 -9.47
CA VAL A 253 9.19 -13.54 -8.46
C VAL A 253 8.65 -14.48 -7.38
N ILE A 254 7.43 -14.28 -6.87
CA ILE A 254 6.82 -15.19 -5.89
C ILE A 254 6.70 -16.62 -6.44
N THR A 255 6.44 -16.78 -7.74
CA THR A 255 6.48 -18.10 -8.41
C THR A 255 7.88 -18.73 -8.34
N ILE A 256 8.94 -17.94 -8.52
CA ILE A 256 10.34 -18.38 -8.35
C ILE A 256 10.61 -18.76 -6.89
N LEU A 257 10.12 -17.99 -5.91
CA LEU A 257 10.28 -18.32 -4.48
C LEU A 257 9.64 -19.68 -4.14
N HIS A 258 8.43 -19.97 -4.63
CA HIS A 258 7.81 -21.29 -4.47
C HIS A 258 8.68 -22.41 -5.06
N ARG A 259 9.26 -22.20 -6.25
CA ARG A 259 10.17 -23.15 -6.91
C ARG A 259 11.41 -23.43 -6.06
N LEU A 260 12.05 -22.38 -5.52
CA LEU A 260 13.23 -22.50 -4.66
C LEU A 260 12.91 -23.21 -3.34
N ALA A 261 11.78 -22.88 -2.72
CA ALA A 261 11.31 -23.54 -1.50
C ALA A 261 11.02 -25.03 -1.72
N ASN A 262 10.41 -25.39 -2.86
CA ASN A 262 10.16 -26.80 -3.19
C ASN A 262 11.44 -27.58 -3.53
N ALA A 263 12.48 -26.89 -4.01
CA ALA A 263 13.81 -27.48 -4.23
C ALA A 263 14.65 -27.58 -2.94
N GLY A 264 14.22 -26.96 -1.84
CA GLY A 264 14.97 -26.91 -0.58
C GLY A 264 16.21 -26.01 -0.64
N ASP A 265 16.31 -25.10 -1.62
CA ASP A 265 17.45 -24.18 -1.78
C ASP A 265 17.28 -22.97 -0.85
N ALA A 266 17.51 -23.19 0.45
CA ALA A 266 17.27 -22.19 1.50
C ALA A 266 18.08 -20.90 1.30
N ALA A 267 19.33 -21.01 0.86
CA ALA A 267 20.21 -19.85 0.66
C ALA A 267 19.69 -18.94 -0.46
N LYS A 268 19.29 -19.51 -1.62
CA LYS A 268 18.71 -18.73 -2.71
C LYS A 268 17.29 -18.25 -2.41
N LEU A 269 16.49 -19.04 -1.67
CA LEU A 269 15.16 -18.62 -1.25
C LEU A 269 15.25 -17.36 -0.38
N LYS A 270 16.13 -17.36 0.64
CA LYS A 270 16.35 -16.19 1.51
C LYS A 270 16.84 -14.98 0.71
N ALA A 271 17.83 -15.18 -0.18
CA ALA A 271 18.35 -14.12 -1.03
C ALA A 271 17.27 -13.52 -1.95
N ALA A 272 16.53 -14.35 -2.66
CA ALA A 272 15.48 -13.91 -3.58
C ALA A 272 14.31 -13.22 -2.84
N ALA A 273 13.89 -13.74 -1.68
CA ALA A 273 12.82 -13.14 -0.89
C ALA A 273 13.23 -11.76 -0.34
N SER A 274 14.51 -11.58 0.02
CA SER A 274 15.01 -10.30 0.53
C SER A 274 14.89 -9.15 -0.50
N VAL A 275 14.97 -9.44 -1.80
CA VAL A 275 14.75 -8.46 -2.88
C VAL A 275 13.34 -7.88 -2.83
N LEU A 276 12.36 -8.68 -2.38
CA LEU A 276 10.98 -8.26 -2.20
C LEU A 276 10.71 -7.67 -0.81
N GLY A 277 11.70 -7.59 0.09
CA GLY A 277 11.48 -7.23 1.50
C GLY A 277 10.71 -8.30 2.27
N LEU A 278 10.96 -9.58 1.97
CA LEU A 278 10.39 -10.74 2.65
C LEU A 278 11.51 -11.59 3.25
N LEU A 279 11.18 -12.37 4.29
CA LEU A 279 12.07 -13.25 5.03
C LEU A 279 13.30 -12.54 5.63
N SER A 280 13.21 -11.22 5.79
CA SER A 280 14.20 -10.47 6.55
C SER A 280 14.08 -10.82 8.03
N ASP A 281 15.19 -10.69 8.74
CA ASP A 281 15.29 -11.09 10.15
C ASP A 281 14.43 -10.16 11.03
N ASP A 282 14.31 -8.87 10.68
CA ASP A 282 13.50 -7.85 11.37
C ASP A 282 11.98 -8.04 11.21
N MET A 283 11.54 -8.78 10.19
CA MET A 283 10.12 -9.09 9.98
C MET A 283 9.73 -10.46 10.52
N GLY A 284 10.63 -11.19 11.20
CA GLY A 284 10.46 -12.61 11.52
C GLY A 284 9.73 -12.95 12.81
N ASP A 285 9.59 -12.00 13.74
CA ASP A 285 9.14 -12.27 15.11
C ASP A 285 7.74 -12.91 15.17
N TRP A 286 6.84 -12.52 14.26
CA TRP A 286 5.47 -13.07 14.20
C TRP A 286 5.43 -14.59 13.88
N ALA A 287 6.49 -15.09 13.25
CA ALA A 287 6.61 -16.48 12.81
C ALA A 287 7.43 -17.36 13.75
N ALA A 288 7.98 -16.79 14.85
CA ALA A 288 8.78 -17.53 15.80
C ALA A 288 8.07 -18.80 16.27
N ALA A 289 8.80 -19.92 16.25
CA ALA A 289 8.27 -21.19 16.72
C ALA A 289 7.99 -21.09 18.22
N VAL A 290 6.72 -21.17 18.58
CA VAL A 290 6.30 -21.29 19.98
C VAL A 290 6.35 -22.78 20.33
N ASP A 291 7.01 -23.11 21.45
CA ASP A 291 7.01 -24.49 21.93
C ASP A 291 5.62 -24.84 22.47
N LEU A 292 4.86 -25.57 21.65
CA LEU A 292 3.53 -26.06 21.97
C LEU A 292 3.53 -27.54 22.35
N SER A 293 4.71 -28.16 22.52
CA SER A 293 4.85 -29.61 22.75
C SER A 293 4.04 -30.07 23.96
N ALA A 294 4.13 -29.36 25.08
CA ALA A 294 3.39 -29.68 26.29
C ALA A 294 1.86 -29.63 26.10
N TYR A 295 1.35 -28.68 25.30
CA TYR A 295 -0.08 -28.59 24.98
C TYR A 295 -0.53 -29.70 24.01
N ALA A 296 0.32 -30.05 23.06
CA ALA A 296 0.08 -31.16 22.15
C ALA A 296 0.04 -32.50 22.91
N ASP A 297 0.96 -32.69 23.85
CA ASP A 297 1.01 -33.86 24.74
C ASP A 297 -0.24 -33.93 25.64
N LEU A 298 -0.69 -32.79 26.19
CA LEU A 298 -1.92 -32.71 26.98
C LEU A 298 -3.14 -33.18 26.17
N LEU A 299 -3.32 -32.66 24.95
CA LEU A 299 -4.45 -33.06 24.09
C LEU A 299 -4.32 -34.50 23.60
N PHE A 300 -3.09 -34.98 23.35
CA PHE A 300 -2.87 -36.37 22.97
C PHE A 300 -3.22 -37.33 24.12
N ALA A 301 -2.82 -37.01 25.35
CA ALA A 301 -3.17 -37.77 26.54
C ALA A 301 -4.70 -37.78 26.81
N ALA A 302 -5.35 -36.62 26.71
CA ALA A 302 -6.82 -36.50 26.83
C ALA A 302 -7.53 -37.40 25.82
N ARG A 303 -7.03 -37.44 24.58
CA ARG A 303 -7.59 -38.30 23.53
C ARG A 303 -7.35 -39.79 23.79
N GLN A 304 -6.19 -40.18 24.30
CA GLN A 304 -5.94 -41.59 24.67
C GLN A 304 -6.95 -42.05 25.74
N SER A 305 -7.15 -41.24 26.78
CA SER A 305 -8.15 -41.49 27.81
C SER A 305 -9.56 -41.59 27.22
N ALA A 306 -9.96 -40.63 26.38
CA ALA A 306 -11.27 -40.62 25.72
C ALA A 306 -11.53 -41.86 24.85
N MET A 307 -10.50 -42.41 24.21
CA MET A 307 -10.63 -43.63 23.40
C MET A 307 -10.96 -44.87 24.23
N GLU A 308 -10.52 -44.92 25.49
CA GLU A 308 -10.80 -45.98 26.46
C GLU A 308 -12.14 -45.77 27.16
N THR A 309 -12.39 -44.56 27.66
CA THR A 309 -13.57 -44.23 28.48
C THR A 309 -14.82 -43.90 27.66
N LYS A 310 -14.65 -43.57 26.37
CA LYS A 310 -15.67 -42.99 25.48
C LYS A 310 -16.19 -41.61 25.90
N ASP A 311 -15.50 -40.93 26.82
CA ASP A 311 -15.78 -39.55 27.19
C ASP A 311 -14.83 -38.60 26.45
N PHE A 312 -15.38 -37.82 25.52
CA PHE A 312 -14.63 -36.87 24.68
C PHE A 312 -14.73 -35.43 25.17
N ALA A 313 -15.38 -35.16 26.30
CA ALA A 313 -15.63 -33.79 26.77
C ALA A 313 -14.33 -32.98 26.93
N GLU A 314 -13.27 -33.59 27.46
CA GLU A 314 -11.99 -32.91 27.65
C GLU A 314 -11.25 -32.65 26.34
N VAL A 315 -11.36 -33.56 25.37
CA VAL A 315 -10.80 -33.38 24.02
C VAL A 315 -11.48 -32.19 23.34
N ASP A 316 -12.81 -32.10 23.42
CA ASP A 316 -13.57 -31.00 22.83
C ASP A 316 -13.31 -29.67 23.54
N ARG A 317 -13.15 -29.69 24.88
CA ARG A 317 -12.75 -28.51 25.67
C ARG A 317 -11.38 -27.98 25.23
N LEU A 318 -10.37 -28.84 25.18
CA LEU A 318 -9.00 -28.46 24.80
C LEU A 318 -8.94 -27.99 23.33
N LYS A 319 -9.65 -28.66 22.42
CA LYS A 319 -9.71 -28.22 21.02
C LYS A 319 -10.32 -26.84 20.88
N SER A 320 -11.42 -26.57 21.59
CA SER A 320 -12.06 -25.25 21.57
C SER A 320 -11.12 -24.18 22.12
N LEU A 321 -10.46 -24.46 23.25
CA LEU A 321 -9.51 -23.53 23.87
C LEU A 321 -8.32 -23.22 22.94
N PHE A 322 -7.76 -24.24 22.29
CA PHE A 322 -6.67 -24.05 21.33
C PHE A 322 -7.12 -23.28 20.09
N GLN A 323 -8.32 -23.53 19.58
CA GLN A 323 -8.89 -22.76 18.48
C GLN A 323 -9.13 -21.29 18.88
N ASP A 324 -9.63 -21.03 20.08
CA ASP A 324 -9.83 -19.68 20.63
C ASP A 324 -8.51 -18.92 20.84
N ALA A 325 -7.43 -19.66 21.12
CA ALA A 325 -6.07 -19.18 21.20
C ALA A 325 -5.41 -18.97 19.83
N GLY A 326 -6.08 -19.32 18.72
CA GLY A 326 -5.55 -19.19 17.36
C GLY A 326 -4.61 -20.33 16.94
N LEU A 327 -4.86 -21.56 17.40
CA LEU A 327 -4.16 -22.77 16.97
C LEU A 327 -5.01 -23.63 16.03
N GLU A 328 -4.44 -24.03 14.89
CA GLU A 328 -4.94 -25.15 14.10
C GLU A 328 -4.55 -26.46 14.78
N VAL A 329 -5.55 -27.30 15.07
CA VAL A 329 -5.35 -28.61 15.70
C VAL A 329 -5.39 -29.72 14.65
N ARG A 330 -4.25 -30.39 14.43
CA ARG A 330 -4.16 -31.57 13.57
C ARG A 330 -3.97 -32.83 14.41
N MET A 331 -4.91 -33.76 14.31
CA MET A 331 -4.86 -35.01 15.06
C MET A 331 -4.72 -36.20 14.11
N SER A 332 -3.75 -37.07 14.37
CA SER A 332 -3.54 -38.33 13.65
C SER A 332 -3.60 -39.50 14.62
N LYS A 333 -3.51 -40.76 14.16
CA LYS A 333 -3.39 -41.90 15.09
C LYS A 333 -2.12 -41.88 15.94
N THR A 334 -1.07 -41.23 15.45
CA THR A 334 0.28 -41.29 16.03
C THR A 334 0.65 -40.04 16.82
N GLY A 335 -0.17 -38.98 16.80
CA GLY A 335 0.13 -37.76 17.55
C GLY A 335 -0.86 -36.62 17.32
N VAL A 336 -0.60 -35.52 18.01
CA VAL A 336 -1.25 -34.21 17.85
C VAL A 336 -0.18 -33.21 17.40
N GLU A 337 -0.54 -32.35 16.46
CA GLU A 337 0.25 -31.21 16.03
C GLU A 337 -0.60 -29.95 16.22
N LEU A 338 0.00 -28.93 16.84
CA LEU A 338 -0.61 -27.62 17.07
C LEU A 338 0.17 -26.59 16.27
N ILE A 339 -0.53 -25.80 15.44
CA ILE A 339 0.09 -24.84 14.53
C ILE A 339 -0.51 -23.46 14.79
N PRO A 340 0.28 -22.45 15.18
CA PRO A 340 -0.17 -21.06 15.23
C PRO A 340 -0.70 -20.59 13.88
N VAL A 341 -1.87 -19.98 13.88
CA VAL A 341 -2.46 -19.29 12.72
C VAL A 341 -2.73 -17.82 13.07
N GLY A 342 -3.18 -17.02 12.10
CA GLY A 342 -3.49 -15.60 12.31
C GLY A 342 -4.37 -15.35 13.54
N GLY A 343 -3.96 -14.39 14.37
CA GLY A 343 -4.60 -14.10 15.65
C GLY A 343 -4.18 -15.00 16.83
N PHE A 344 -3.12 -15.80 16.68
CA PHE A 344 -2.55 -16.58 17.77
C PHE A 344 -2.13 -15.71 18.96
N ASP A 345 -2.59 -16.06 20.15
CA ASP A 345 -2.30 -15.37 21.39
C ASP A 345 -1.91 -16.38 22.47
N MET A 346 -0.61 -16.43 22.79
CA MET A 346 -0.06 -17.33 23.80
C MET A 346 -0.67 -17.07 25.19
N ALA A 347 -1.04 -15.83 25.52
CA ALA A 347 -1.60 -15.51 26.83
C ALA A 347 -2.98 -16.17 27.05
N LYS A 348 -3.70 -16.54 25.99
CA LYS A 348 -4.94 -17.31 26.09
C LYS A 348 -4.71 -18.77 26.51
N LEU A 349 -3.46 -19.24 26.47
CA LEU A 349 -3.07 -20.56 26.94
C LEU A 349 -2.56 -20.56 28.39
N ASP A 350 -2.59 -19.41 29.07
CA ASP A 350 -2.18 -19.28 30.47
C ASP A 350 -3.09 -20.12 31.37
N GLY A 351 -2.49 -20.98 32.21
CA GLY A 351 -3.19 -21.83 33.17
C GLY A 351 -3.83 -23.11 32.59
N VAL A 352 -3.51 -23.45 31.34
CA VAL A 352 -3.95 -24.72 30.71
C VAL A 352 -3.02 -25.89 31.06
N LEU A 353 -1.72 -25.61 31.18
CA LEU A 353 -0.69 -26.50 31.76
C LEU A 353 -0.54 -26.16 33.24
#